data_AF-A0A4U9HRW2-F1
#
_entry.id   AF-A0A4U9HRW2-F1
#
_cell.length_a   1.000
_cell.length_b   1.000
_cell.length_c   1.000
_cell.angle_alpha   90.00
_cell.angle_beta   90.00
_cell.angle_gamma   90.00
#
_symmetry.space_group_name_H-M   'P 1'
#
loop_
_entity.id
_entity.type
_entity.pdbx_description
1 polymer ?
#
loop_
_entity_poly.entity_id
_entity_poly.type
_entity_poly.pdbx_seq_one_letter_code
_entity_poly.pdbx_strand_id
1 'polypeptide(L)'
;MLFDHFSVGQNLLLALPAAIKGERRQQAVIAALDAAELNGFFHRDPATLSGGQRARVSLLRALLAQPQALLLDEPFSRLDKNLRDQFRRWVFAEVRTRQIPVVQVTHDDEDIPPNGRVLPMAGWQ
;
A
#
# COMPACT_ATOMS: atom_id res chain seq x y z
N MET A 1 -1.30 9.37 -5.39
CA MET A 1 -0.85 10.75 -5.13
C MET A 1 -0.91 11.01 -3.64
N LEU A 2 0.15 11.59 -3.06
CA LEU A 2 0.13 12.10 -1.69
C LEU A 2 -0.14 13.61 -1.76
N PHE A 3 -0.80 14.16 -0.75
CA PHE A 3 -1.01 15.60 -0.64
C PHE A 3 0.25 16.24 -0.05
N ASP A 4 0.82 17.20 -0.78
CA ASP A 4 2.11 17.82 -0.43
C ASP A 4 2.02 18.72 0.81
N HIS A 5 0.83 19.23 1.14
CA HIS A 5 0.61 20.06 2.33
C HIS A 5 0.40 19.26 3.62
N PHE A 6 0.45 17.93 3.55
CA PHE A 6 0.23 17.04 4.68
C PHE A 6 1.46 16.17 4.93
N SER A 7 1.76 15.91 6.20
CA SER A 7 2.73 14.89 6.57
C SER A 7 2.31 13.52 6.05
N VAL A 8 3.23 12.56 6.04
CA VAL A 8 2.91 11.15 5.74
C VAL A 8 1.79 10.63 6.63
N GLY A 9 1.88 10.87 7.95
CA GLY A 9 0.85 10.46 8.91
C GLY A 9 -0.50 11.09 8.63
N GLN A 10 -0.54 12.39 8.29
CA GLN A 10 -1.78 13.08 7.91
C GLN A 10 -2.39 12.52 6.62
N ASN A 11 -1.55 12.21 5.61
CA ASN A 11 -2.00 11.54 4.39
C ASN A 11 -2.67 10.18 4.67
N LEU A 12 -2.13 9.41 5.62
CA LEU A 12 -2.68 8.11 6.01
C LEU A 12 -3.93 8.25 6.89
N LEU A 13 -3.95 9.22 7.81
CA LEU A 13 -5.12 9.51 8.64
C LEU A 13 -6.35 9.87 7.80
N LEU A 14 -6.17 10.59 6.70
CA LEU A 14 -7.27 10.95 5.79
C LEU A 14 -7.94 9.74 5.13
N ALA A 15 -7.23 8.62 5.00
CA ALA A 15 -7.81 7.42 4.43
C ALA A 15 -8.69 6.66 5.42
N LEU A 16 -8.46 6.78 6.73
CA LEU A 16 -9.14 5.97 7.72
C LEU A 16 -10.66 6.23 7.75
N PRO A 17 -11.49 5.18 7.77
CA PRO A 17 -12.94 5.30 7.91
C PRO A 17 -13.36 6.15 9.12
N ALA A 18 -14.46 6.90 8.98
CA ALA A 18 -15.00 7.76 10.04
C ALA A 18 -15.41 6.98 11.32
N ALA A 19 -15.62 5.67 11.19
CA ALA A 19 -15.89 4.78 12.33
C ALA A 19 -14.69 4.67 13.29
N ILE A 20 -13.45 4.87 12.80
CA ILE A 20 -12.24 4.85 13.62
C ILE A 20 -12.04 6.24 14.22
N LYS A 21 -12.14 6.34 15.54
CA LYS A 21 -12.14 7.61 16.29
C LYS A 21 -11.03 7.68 17.34
N GLY A 22 -10.69 8.90 17.73
CA GLY A 22 -9.74 9.20 18.82
C GLY A 22 -8.36 8.60 18.57
N GLU A 23 -7.70 8.17 19.65
CA GLU A 23 -6.33 7.65 19.64
C GLU A 23 -6.13 6.43 18.72
N ARG A 24 -7.19 5.63 18.50
CA ARG A 24 -7.15 4.46 17.61
C ARG A 24 -6.76 4.83 16.18
N ARG A 25 -7.06 6.07 15.76
CA ARG A 25 -6.68 6.56 14.42
C ARG A 25 -5.16 6.62 14.28
N GLN A 26 -4.50 7.28 15.24
CA GLN A 26 -3.06 7.43 15.22
C GLN A 26 -2.35 6.08 15.41
N GLN A 27 -2.87 5.22 16.30
CA GLN A 27 -2.36 3.87 16.49
C GLN A 27 -2.43 3.03 15.21
N ALA A 28 -3.56 3.08 14.48
CA ALA A 28 -3.70 2.37 13.21
C ALA A 28 -2.69 2.85 12.15
N VAL A 29 -2.43 4.15 12.07
CA VAL A 29 -1.41 4.70 11.16
C VAL A 29 0.00 4.28 11.56
N ILE A 30 0.33 4.31 12.86
CA ILE A 30 1.64 3.89 13.35
C ILE A 30 1.88 2.41 13.05
N ALA A 31 0.91 1.54 13.33
CA ALA A 31 1.02 0.11 13.05
C ALA A 31 1.17 -0.17 11.54
N ALA A 32 0.46 0.57 10.69
CA ALA A 32 0.61 0.44 9.24
C ALA A 32 1.98 0.91 8.74
N LEU A 33 2.53 1.98 9.31
CA LEU A 33 3.88 2.46 9.00
C LEU A 33 4.95 1.45 9.43
N ASP A 34 4.80 0.83 10.60
CA ASP A 34 5.70 -0.22 11.09
C ASP A 34 5.73 -1.42 10.14
N ALA A 35 4.55 -1.91 9.76
CA ALA A 35 4.41 -3.02 8.82
C ALA A 35 4.99 -2.76 7.41
N ALA A 36 5.18 -1.49 7.04
CA ALA A 36 5.81 -1.10 5.78
C ALA A 36 7.29 -0.73 5.91
N GLU A 37 7.93 -0.98 7.05
CA GLU A 37 9.30 -0.53 7.37
C GLU A 37 9.47 1.01 7.21
N LEU A 38 8.47 1.76 7.69
CA LEU A 38 8.44 3.23 7.67
C LEU A 38 8.27 3.81 9.10
N ASN A 39 8.81 3.11 10.10
CA ASN A 39 8.84 3.57 11.48
C ASN A 39 9.41 4.98 11.62
N GLY A 40 8.72 5.84 12.36
CA GLY A 40 9.11 7.25 12.55
C GLY A 40 8.74 8.20 11.40
N PHE A 41 8.09 7.72 10.32
CA PHE A 41 7.76 8.58 9.17
C PHE A 41 6.52 9.43 9.39
N PHE A 42 5.79 9.28 10.50
CA PHE A 42 4.49 9.93 10.73
C PHE A 42 4.51 11.46 10.49
N HIS A 43 5.56 12.15 10.96
CA HIS A 43 5.70 13.60 10.82
C HIS A 43 6.50 14.03 9.59
N ARG A 44 6.97 13.09 8.78
CA ARG A 44 7.84 13.37 7.64
C ARG A 44 7.06 14.02 6.51
N ASP A 45 7.72 14.93 5.81
CA ASP A 45 7.21 15.56 4.60
C ASP A 45 7.26 14.55 3.42
N PRO A 46 6.12 14.28 2.74
CA PRO A 46 6.07 13.44 1.56
C PRO A 46 7.07 13.82 0.48
N ALA A 47 7.39 15.11 0.29
CA ALA A 47 8.36 15.57 -0.71
C ALA A 47 9.76 14.98 -0.49
N THR A 48 10.12 14.67 0.75
CA THR A 48 11.44 14.11 1.12
C THR A 48 11.55 12.59 0.93
N LEU A 49 10.48 11.92 0.50
CA LEU A 49 10.45 10.47 0.34
C LEU A 49 11.10 10.05 -0.98
N SER A 50 11.87 8.96 -0.92
CA SER A 50 12.29 8.23 -2.13
C SER A 50 11.09 7.69 -2.90
N GLY A 51 11.28 7.33 -4.18
CA GLY A 51 10.23 6.75 -5.01
C GLY A 51 9.56 5.52 -4.37
N GLY A 52 10.37 4.59 -3.83
CA GLY A 52 9.87 3.39 -3.16
C GLY A 52 9.18 3.66 -1.81
N GLN A 53 9.66 4.65 -1.04
CA GLN A 53 8.95 5.08 0.18
C GLN A 53 7.57 5.68 -0.16
N ARG A 54 7.51 6.53 -1.19
CA ARG A 54 6.25 7.14 -1.65
C ARG A 54 5.27 6.10 -2.17
N ALA A 55 5.75 5.06 -2.86
CA ALA A 55 4.94 3.94 -3.32
C ALA A 55 4.33 3.17 -2.13
N ARG A 56 5.14 2.81 -1.13
CA ARG A 56 4.66 2.16 0.10
C ARG A 56 3.61 2.97 0.83
N VAL A 57 3.84 4.27 1.05
CA VAL A 57 2.86 5.15 1.71
C VAL A 57 1.56 5.23 0.90
N SER A 58 1.64 5.28 -0.43
CA SER A 58 0.46 5.31 -1.29
C SER A 58 -0.37 4.02 -1.19
N LEU A 59 0.31 2.86 -1.13
CA LEU A 59 -0.37 1.57 -0.97
C LEU A 59 -0.96 1.41 0.42
N LEU A 60 -0.24 1.81 1.47
CA LEU A 60 -0.77 1.87 2.84
C LEU A 60 -2.03 2.72 2.91
N ARG A 61 -2.02 3.90 2.27
CA ARG A 61 -3.18 4.78 2.22
C ARG A 61 -4.39 4.08 1.60
N ALA A 62 -4.20 3.33 0.51
CA ALA A 62 -5.27 2.57 -0.13
C ALA A 62 -5.81 1.45 0.79
N LEU A 63 -4.93 0.70 1.46
CA LEU A 63 -5.33 -0.38 2.37
C LEU A 63 -6.02 0.13 3.65
N LEU A 64 -5.55 1.25 4.21
CA LEU A 64 -6.12 1.88 5.41
C LEU A 64 -7.55 2.40 5.18
N ALA A 65 -7.92 2.68 3.93
CA ALA A 65 -9.29 3.03 3.56
C ALA A 65 -10.30 1.89 3.71
N GLN A 66 -9.83 0.66 3.98
CA GLN A 66 -10.66 -0.55 4.07
C GLN A 66 -11.56 -0.69 2.83
N PRO A 67 -10.98 -0.70 1.62
CA PRO A 67 -11.76 -0.70 0.40
C PRO A 67 -12.46 -2.04 0.19
N GLN A 68 -13.59 -2.02 -0.52
CA GLN A 68 -14.30 -3.24 -0.90
C GLN A 68 -13.62 -3.97 -2.08
N ALA A 69 -12.73 -3.30 -2.81
CA ALA A 69 -11.92 -3.86 -3.89
C ALA A 69 -10.69 -2.98 -4.12
N LEU A 70 -9.62 -3.54 -4.69
CA LEU A 70 -8.37 -2.83 -4.96
C LEU A 70 -7.95 -3.01 -6.42
N LEU A 71 -7.64 -1.91 -7.09
CA LEU A 71 -7.00 -1.91 -8.40
C LEU A 71 -5.55 -1.43 -8.20
N LEU A 72 -4.59 -2.25 -8.61
CA LEU A 72 -3.16 -1.98 -8.43
C LEU A 72 -2.48 -1.96 -9.80
N ASP A 73 -1.87 -0.82 -10.13
CA ASP A 73 -1.08 -0.66 -11.34
C ASP A 73 0.41 -0.62 -10.98
N GLU A 74 1.11 -1.70 -11.28
CA GLU A 74 2.53 -1.93 -10.94
C GLU A 74 2.90 -1.51 -9.50
N PRO A 75 2.20 -2.01 -8.46
CA PRO A 75 2.30 -1.48 -7.10
C PRO A 75 3.70 -1.61 -6.47
N PHE A 76 4.54 -2.50 -7.00
CA PHE A 76 5.84 -2.87 -6.44
C PHE A 76 7.03 -2.48 -7.32
N SER A 77 6.82 -1.94 -8.53
CA SER A 77 7.89 -1.72 -9.52
C SER A 77 8.95 -0.69 -9.09
N ARG A 78 8.64 0.15 -8.11
CA ARG A 78 9.55 1.18 -7.57
C ARG A 78 10.31 0.77 -6.30
N LEU A 79 10.18 -0.49 -5.88
CA LEU A 79 10.85 -1.02 -4.68
C LEU A 79 12.15 -1.74 -5.06
N ASP A 80 13.17 -1.63 -4.22
CA ASP A 80 14.35 -2.48 -4.34
C ASP A 80 14.01 -3.94 -4.02
N LYS A 81 14.83 -4.87 -4.51
CA LYS A 81 14.53 -6.32 -4.47
C LYS A 81 14.25 -6.85 -3.06
N ASN A 82 15.08 -6.48 -2.08
CA ASN A 82 14.95 -7.01 -0.72
C ASN A 82 13.67 -6.52 -0.04
N LEU A 83 13.40 -5.21 -0.15
CA LEU A 83 12.23 -4.60 0.45
C LEU A 83 10.93 -5.04 -0.26
N ARG A 84 10.99 -5.22 -1.59
CA ARG A 84 9.87 -5.66 -2.40
C ARG A 84 9.28 -6.98 -1.92
N ASP A 85 10.11 -7.98 -1.69
CA ASP A 85 9.65 -9.32 -1.29
C ASP A 85 8.92 -9.33 0.04
N GLN A 86 9.45 -8.59 1.02
CA GLN A 86 8.83 -8.51 2.34
C GLN A 86 7.50 -7.74 2.27
N PHE A 87 7.51 -6.56 1.66
CA PHE A 87 6.34 -5.71 1.58
C PHE A 87 5.23 -6.33 0.73
N ARG A 88 5.57 -6.97 -0.39
CA ARG A 88 4.63 -7.72 -1.24
C ARG A 88 3.92 -8.84 -0.46
N ARG A 89 4.68 -9.66 0.26
CA ARG A 89 4.10 -10.73 1.09
C ARG A 89 3.16 -10.17 2.15
N TRP A 90 3.53 -9.06 2.78
CA TRP A 90 2.66 -8.40 3.74
C TRP A 90 1.36 -7.91 3.09
N VAL A 91 1.43 -7.22 1.95
CA VAL A 91 0.24 -6.75 1.21
C VAL A 91 -0.69 -7.91 0.85
N PHE A 92 -0.15 -9.01 0.30
CA PHE A 92 -0.94 -10.18 -0.06
C PHE A 92 -1.59 -10.86 1.15
N ALA A 93 -0.89 -10.91 2.29
CA ALA A 93 -1.48 -11.41 3.53
C ALA A 93 -2.61 -10.49 4.02
N GLU A 94 -2.44 -9.17 3.93
CA GLU A 94 -3.41 -8.19 4.39
C GLU A 94 -4.71 -8.24 3.57
N VAL A 95 -4.60 -8.22 2.24
CA VAL A 95 -5.78 -8.29 1.35
C VAL A 95 -6.50 -9.63 1.49
N ARG A 96 -5.76 -10.74 1.68
CA ARG A 96 -6.35 -12.06 1.92
C ARG A 96 -7.11 -12.11 3.24
N THR A 97 -6.49 -11.61 4.32
CA THR A 97 -7.09 -11.59 5.67
C THR A 97 -8.36 -10.76 5.69
N ARG A 98 -8.37 -9.62 4.98
CA ARG A 98 -9.52 -8.73 4.86
C ARG A 98 -10.52 -9.14 3.78
N GLN A 99 -10.24 -10.22 3.04
CA GLN A 99 -11.03 -10.67 1.89
C GLN A 99 -11.28 -9.58 0.84
N ILE A 100 -10.29 -8.73 0.60
CA ILE A 100 -10.37 -7.66 -0.40
C ILE A 100 -10.06 -8.27 -1.78
N PRO A 101 -11.00 -8.27 -2.74
CA PRO A 101 -10.71 -8.65 -4.11
C PRO A 101 -9.74 -7.65 -4.75
N VAL A 102 -8.72 -8.16 -5.45
CA VAL A 102 -7.66 -7.36 -6.07
C VAL A 102 -7.57 -7.67 -7.56
N VAL A 103 -7.49 -6.63 -8.38
CA VAL A 103 -6.97 -6.72 -9.75
C VAL A 103 -5.64 -6.00 -9.78
N GLN A 104 -4.60 -6.69 -10.24
CA GLN A 104 -3.25 -6.15 -10.31
C GLN A 104 -2.71 -6.26 -11.74
N VAL A 105 -2.11 -5.18 -12.21
CA VAL A 105 -1.30 -5.15 -13.43
C VAL A 105 0.17 -5.25 -13.01
N THR A 106 0.90 -6.15 -13.64
CA THR A 106 2.34 -6.32 -13.42
C THR A 106 2.99 -6.94 -14.67
N HIS A 107 4.28 -6.65 -14.85
CA HIS A 107 5.15 -7.28 -15.83
C HIS A 107 6.14 -8.26 -15.18
N ASP A 108 5.98 -8.55 -13.88
CA ASP A 108 6.86 -9.41 -13.10
C ASP A 108 6.12 -10.61 -12.54
N ASP A 109 6.60 -11.81 -12.88
CA ASP A 109 6.01 -13.07 -12.45
C ASP A 109 6.04 -13.26 -10.93
N GLU A 110 7.02 -12.67 -10.23
CA GLU A 110 7.09 -12.75 -8.77
C GLU A 110 5.96 -11.97 -8.09
N ASP A 111 5.31 -11.03 -8.79
CA ASP A 111 4.15 -10.29 -8.28
C ASP A 111 2.83 -11.05 -8.42
N ILE A 112 2.85 -12.29 -8.93
CA ILE A 112 1.67 -13.14 -9.05
C ILE A 112 1.43 -13.85 -7.72
N PRO A 113 0.28 -13.64 -7.05
CA PRO A 113 -0.02 -14.35 -5.81
C PRO A 113 -0.27 -15.84 -6.07
N PRO A 114 0.00 -16.76 -5.11
CA PRO A 114 -0.06 -18.21 -5.33
C PRO A 114 -1.38 -18.78 -5.90
N ASN A 115 -2.51 -18.11 -5.63
CA ASN A 115 -3.84 -18.51 -6.12
C ASN A 115 -4.45 -17.46 -7.07
N GLY A 116 -3.61 -16.60 -7.66
CA GLY A 116 -4.04 -15.57 -8.60
C GLY A 116 -4.41 -16.16 -9.95
N ARG A 117 -5.55 -15.74 -10.50
CA ARG A 117 -5.85 -15.99 -11.92
C ARG A 117 -5.09 -14.98 -12.76
N VAL A 118 -4.21 -15.48 -13.64
CA VAL A 118 -3.44 -14.64 -14.57
C VAL A 118 -4.22 -14.51 -15.88
N LEU A 119 -4.34 -13.27 -16.37
CA LEU A 119 -4.92 -12.96 -17.67
C LEU A 119 -3.81 -12.37 -18.55
N PRO A 120 -3.25 -13.11 -19.52
CA PRO A 120 -2.22 -12.58 -20.39
C PRO A 120 -2.80 -11.46 -21.28
N MET A 121 -2.07 -10.35 -21.38
CA MET A 121 -2.46 -9.19 -22.19
C MET A 121 -1.81 -9.16 -23.58
N ALA A 122 -0.93 -10.12 -23.89
CA ALA A 122 -0.32 -10.26 -25.21
C ALA A 122 -1.39 -10.64 -26.26
N GLY A 123 -2.07 -9.64 -26.85
CA GLY A 123 -3.08 -9.84 -27.88
C GLY A 123 -4.36 -9.00 -27.72
N TRP A 124 -4.42 -8.08 -26.76
CA TRP A 124 -5.54 -7.15 -26.65
C TRP A 124 -5.36 -6.04 -27.69
N GLN A 125 -6.03 -6.18 -28.83
CA GLN A 125 -6.25 -5.12 -29.82
C GLN A 125 -7.54 -4.36 -29.51
#